data_AF-A0A6B2DSH3-F1
#
_entry.id   AF-A0A6B2DSH3-F1
#
_cell.length_a   1.000
_cell.length_b   1.000
_cell.length_c   1.000
_cell.angle_alpha   90.00
_cell.angle_beta   90.00
_cell.angle_gamma   90.00
#
_symmetry.space_group_name_H-M   'P 1'
#
loop_
_entity.id
_entity.type
_entity.pdbx_description
1 polymer ?
#
loop_
_entity_poly.entity_id
_entity_poly.type
_entity_poly.pdbx_seq_one_letter_code
_entity_poly.pdbx_strand_id
1 'polypeptide(L)'
;EDTSAPLVAVYSTAVPTLDYPFAELSGVTPRQRPIVDALREALLGGPGADAIAKTGLRAAGGQALRDHTDDPRVSPTGIQVMTLPQAGVVDELLNQWAGINLSARVQVLIDVSGSMNAQVPGTALNRMQLTVEATQKALRLFKPATQLRMLAFSTKLDGDKDYREILPMASVAQHLAGGAPEKLAQLKATADGGTGLYDSVLDTYRTARREWEPGRLNLVIVMTDGRNEDPHSISRADLLAELAKLQDPRRPIPLIGVGIGPDADKPELDQLTAATGGQAFVAPDPAKITDVFFGALSRIAGG
;
A
#
# COMPACT_ATOMS: atom_id res chain seq x y z
N GLU A 1 -17.44 50.82 5.33
CA GLU A 1 -17.14 49.98 4.16
C GLU A 1 -17.11 50.86 2.93
N ASP A 2 -16.13 50.66 2.06
CA ASP A 2 -16.04 51.37 0.79
C ASP A 2 -17.17 50.88 -0.14
N THR A 3 -18.17 51.72 -0.38
CA THR A 3 -19.32 51.41 -1.23
C THR A 3 -18.97 51.33 -2.73
N SER A 4 -17.72 51.59 -3.11
CA SER A 4 -17.27 51.55 -4.52
C SER A 4 -16.82 50.16 -5.01
N ALA A 5 -16.65 49.18 -4.11
CA ALA A 5 -16.26 47.81 -4.45
C ALA A 5 -17.02 46.77 -3.60
N PRO A 6 -18.27 46.42 -3.97
CA PRO A 6 -19.03 45.41 -3.25
C PRO A 6 -18.35 44.03 -3.34
N LEU A 7 -18.31 43.30 -2.23
CA LEU A 7 -17.90 41.89 -2.21
C LEU A 7 -18.92 41.07 -3.02
N VAL A 8 -18.45 40.39 -4.06
CA VAL A 8 -19.26 39.52 -4.93
C VAL A 8 -18.76 38.07 -4.84
N ALA A 9 -19.66 37.11 -5.05
CA ALA A 9 -19.31 35.71 -5.05
C ALA A 9 -18.43 35.35 -6.26
N VAL A 10 -17.32 34.67 -6.00
CA VAL A 10 -16.44 34.08 -7.03
C VAL A 10 -16.67 32.57 -7.05
N TYR A 11 -16.91 32.01 -8.23
CA TYR A 11 -17.15 30.58 -8.40
C TYR A 11 -15.96 29.91 -9.07
N SER A 12 -15.39 28.92 -8.40
CA SER A 12 -14.27 28.14 -8.94
C SER A 12 -14.74 27.22 -10.07
N THR A 13 -14.06 27.26 -11.21
CA THR A 13 -14.23 26.30 -12.31
C THR A 13 -13.44 25.02 -12.11
N ALA A 14 -12.56 24.98 -11.09
CA ALA A 14 -11.66 23.85 -10.82
C ALA A 14 -12.30 22.72 -9.97
N VAL A 15 -13.56 22.88 -9.58
CA VAL A 15 -14.29 21.91 -8.75
C VAL A 15 -15.57 21.49 -9.50
N PRO A 16 -15.90 20.19 -9.57
CA PRO A 16 -17.17 19.76 -10.15
C PRO A 16 -18.35 20.27 -9.31
N THR A 17 -19.49 20.51 -9.96
CA THR A 17 -20.76 20.83 -9.31
C THR A 17 -21.38 19.59 -8.68
N LEU A 18 -22.21 19.82 -7.66
CA LEU A 18 -23.12 18.80 -7.16
C LEU A 18 -24.25 18.59 -8.17
N ASP A 19 -24.45 17.34 -8.61
CA ASP A 19 -25.37 16.96 -9.69
C ASP A 19 -26.57 16.11 -9.22
N TYR A 20 -26.67 15.84 -7.91
CA TYR A 20 -27.80 15.19 -7.23
C TYR A 20 -28.45 14.04 -8.04
N PRO A 21 -27.68 13.00 -8.42
CA PRO A 21 -28.14 11.98 -9.34
C PRO A 21 -29.24 11.10 -8.71
N PHE A 22 -30.21 10.70 -9.51
CA PHE A 22 -31.20 9.68 -9.16
C PHE A 22 -30.79 8.35 -9.80
N ALA A 23 -30.39 7.38 -8.97
CA ALA A 23 -30.02 6.05 -9.41
C ALA A 23 -31.15 5.05 -9.15
N GLU A 24 -31.55 4.32 -10.19
CA GLU A 24 -32.46 3.20 -10.05
C GLU A 24 -31.68 1.91 -9.83
N LEU A 25 -31.95 1.22 -8.73
CA LEU A 25 -31.37 -0.10 -8.46
C LEU A 25 -32.06 -1.17 -9.33
N SER A 26 -31.32 -2.22 -9.67
CA SER A 26 -31.87 -3.37 -10.37
C SER A 26 -32.95 -4.06 -9.53
N GLY A 27 -34.00 -4.58 -10.19
CA GLY A 27 -35.09 -5.33 -9.53
C GLY A 27 -36.39 -4.56 -9.31
N VAL A 28 -36.57 -3.36 -9.89
CA VAL A 28 -37.85 -2.63 -9.86
C VAL A 28 -38.95 -3.46 -10.54
N THR A 29 -39.95 -3.88 -9.77
CA THR A 29 -41.11 -4.64 -10.29
C THR A 29 -42.10 -3.73 -11.04
N PRO A 30 -42.98 -4.28 -11.90
CA PRO A 30 -44.01 -3.49 -12.58
C PRO A 30 -44.95 -2.73 -11.63
N ARG A 31 -45.16 -3.25 -10.41
CA ARG A 31 -45.97 -2.57 -9.38
C ARG A 31 -45.24 -1.40 -8.70
N GLN A 32 -43.91 -1.45 -8.63
CA GLN A 32 -43.08 -0.40 -8.04
C GLN A 32 -42.75 0.71 -9.03
N ARG A 33 -42.79 0.43 -10.34
CA ARG A 33 -42.47 1.39 -11.40
C ARG A 33 -43.16 2.76 -11.24
N PRO A 34 -44.49 2.84 -11.03
CA PRO A 34 -45.16 4.14 -10.89
C PRO A 34 -44.71 4.93 -9.65
N ILE A 35 -44.26 4.23 -8.60
CA ILE A 35 -43.77 4.85 -7.36
C ILE A 35 -42.36 5.43 -7.58
N VAL A 36 -41.50 4.68 -8.28
CA VAL A 36 -40.16 5.14 -8.66
C VAL A 36 -40.26 6.37 -9.56
N ASP A 37 -41.16 6.34 -10.53
CA ASP A 37 -41.39 7.47 -11.45
C ASP A 37 -41.93 8.70 -10.68
N ALA A 38 -42.88 8.51 -9.76
CA ALA A 38 -43.40 9.60 -8.93
C ALA A 38 -42.31 10.22 -8.02
N LEU A 39 -41.42 9.41 -7.44
CA LEU A 39 -40.29 9.89 -6.65
C LEU A 39 -39.27 10.64 -7.50
N ARG A 40 -38.95 10.12 -8.69
CA ARG A 40 -38.08 10.77 -9.65
C ARG A 40 -38.64 12.14 -10.04
N GLU A 41 -39.92 12.23 -10.36
CA GLU A 41 -40.59 13.50 -10.69
C GLU A 41 -40.65 14.47 -9.50
N ALA A 42 -40.89 13.97 -8.29
CA ALA A 42 -40.90 14.81 -7.10
C ALA A 42 -39.51 15.41 -6.80
N LEU A 43 -38.43 14.68 -7.08
CA LEU A 43 -37.05 15.12 -6.82
C LEU A 43 -36.45 15.93 -7.96
N LEU A 44 -36.63 15.48 -9.20
CA LEU A 44 -35.96 16.02 -10.39
C LEU A 44 -36.89 16.83 -11.31
N GLY A 45 -38.20 16.72 -11.13
CA GLY A 45 -39.19 17.51 -11.86
C GLY A 45 -39.25 18.96 -11.34
N GLY A 46 -40.12 19.77 -11.96
CA GLY A 46 -40.25 21.20 -11.66
C GLY A 46 -40.37 21.55 -10.16
N PRO A 47 -41.26 20.89 -9.39
CA PRO A 47 -41.42 21.18 -7.96
C PRO A 47 -40.16 20.89 -7.12
N GLY A 48 -39.42 19.83 -7.43
CA GLY A 48 -38.18 19.46 -6.75
C GLY A 48 -37.06 20.46 -7.06
N ALA A 49 -36.91 20.81 -8.34
CA ALA A 49 -35.98 21.85 -8.77
C ALA A 49 -36.27 23.20 -8.09
N ASP A 50 -37.55 23.58 -7.98
CA ASP A 50 -37.99 24.78 -7.26
C ASP A 50 -37.66 24.74 -5.75
N ALA A 51 -37.77 23.58 -5.11
CA ALA A 51 -37.44 23.40 -3.71
C ALA A 51 -35.93 23.56 -3.47
N ILE A 52 -35.09 22.98 -4.34
CA ILE A 52 -33.63 23.12 -4.30
C ILE A 52 -33.22 24.57 -4.59
N ALA A 53 -33.89 25.23 -5.53
CA ALA A 53 -33.61 26.63 -5.85
C ALA A 53 -33.85 27.56 -4.65
N LYS A 54 -34.89 27.30 -3.84
CA LYS A 54 -35.20 28.09 -2.63
C LYS A 54 -34.12 28.01 -1.55
N THR A 55 -33.26 27.00 -1.56
CA THR A 55 -32.15 26.89 -0.62
C THR A 55 -30.87 27.56 -1.11
N GLY A 56 -30.90 28.25 -2.27
CA GLY A 56 -29.75 28.93 -2.86
C GLY A 56 -28.75 27.99 -3.54
N LEU A 57 -29.13 26.72 -3.78
CA LEU A 57 -28.30 25.74 -4.46
C LEU A 57 -28.39 25.90 -5.98
N ARG A 58 -27.28 25.59 -6.67
CA ARG A 58 -27.17 25.61 -8.14
C ARG A 58 -27.54 24.25 -8.74
N ALA A 59 -27.93 24.27 -10.01
CA ALA A 59 -28.17 23.08 -10.82
C ALA A 59 -26.86 22.29 -11.09
N ALA A 60 -27.01 21.08 -11.60
CA ALA A 60 -25.89 20.22 -12.02
C ALA A 60 -24.94 20.89 -13.02
N GLY A 61 -25.41 21.81 -13.87
CA GLY A 61 -24.58 22.59 -14.80
C GLY A 61 -24.07 23.92 -14.23
N GLY A 62 -24.16 24.13 -12.92
CA GLY A 62 -23.74 25.34 -12.22
C GLY A 62 -24.64 26.56 -12.45
N GLN A 63 -25.76 26.41 -13.17
CA GLN A 63 -26.74 27.49 -13.34
C GLN A 63 -27.44 27.78 -12.01
N ALA A 64 -27.76 29.05 -11.77
CA ALA A 64 -28.73 29.36 -10.74
C ALA A 64 -30.10 28.82 -11.18
N LEU A 65 -30.78 28.07 -10.32
CA LEU A 65 -32.11 27.54 -10.61
C LEU A 65 -33.21 28.61 -10.49
N ARG A 66 -32.87 29.79 -9.96
CA ARG A 66 -33.69 30.99 -9.90
C ARG A 66 -32.82 32.22 -10.17
N ASP A 67 -33.42 33.22 -10.81
CA ASP A 67 -32.78 34.53 -10.96
C ASP A 67 -32.93 35.29 -9.64
N HIS A 68 -31.80 35.61 -9.00
CA HIS A 68 -31.76 36.41 -7.78
C HIS A 68 -31.59 37.88 -8.15
N THR A 69 -32.61 38.46 -8.80
CA THR A 69 -32.61 39.87 -9.22
C THR A 69 -32.44 40.85 -8.07
N ASP A 70 -32.70 40.39 -6.84
CA ASP A 70 -32.69 41.19 -5.62
C ASP A 70 -31.31 41.23 -4.94
N ASP A 71 -30.33 40.41 -5.38
CA ASP A 71 -28.96 40.45 -4.87
C ASP A 71 -27.91 40.44 -6.00
N PRO A 72 -27.35 41.60 -6.38
CA PRO A 72 -26.38 41.72 -7.47
C PRO A 72 -25.02 41.06 -7.17
N ARG A 73 -24.83 40.50 -5.96
CA ARG A 73 -23.58 39.84 -5.54
C ARG A 73 -23.47 38.38 -5.98
N VAL A 74 -24.53 37.81 -6.56
CA VAL A 74 -24.60 36.41 -7.04
C VAL A 74 -24.87 36.40 -8.54
N SER A 75 -24.00 35.75 -9.32
CA SER A 75 -24.18 35.65 -10.78
C SER A 75 -25.13 34.50 -11.16
N PRO A 76 -26.18 34.73 -11.97
CA PRO A 76 -27.09 33.65 -12.40
C PRO A 76 -26.47 32.75 -13.49
N THR A 77 -25.39 33.19 -14.13
CA THR A 77 -24.76 32.50 -15.25
C THR A 77 -24.24 31.12 -14.86
N GLY A 78 -24.43 30.14 -15.75
CA GLY A 78 -23.86 28.80 -15.60
C GLY A 78 -22.34 28.82 -15.60
N ILE A 79 -21.74 28.07 -14.69
CA ILE A 79 -20.29 27.91 -14.60
C ILE A 79 -19.92 26.67 -15.41
N GLN A 80 -19.00 26.80 -16.37
CA GLN A 80 -18.41 25.61 -16.97
C GLN A 80 -17.52 24.94 -15.92
N VAL A 81 -18.01 23.83 -15.41
CA VAL A 81 -17.31 22.99 -14.44
C VAL A 81 -16.47 21.93 -15.13
N MET A 82 -15.43 21.48 -14.44
CA MET A 82 -14.62 20.35 -14.86
C MET A 82 -15.49 19.09 -14.97
N THR A 83 -15.39 18.39 -16.11
CA THR A 83 -16.04 17.09 -16.28
C THR A 83 -15.50 16.10 -15.25
N LEU A 84 -16.37 15.33 -14.61
CA LEU A 84 -15.94 14.23 -13.76
C LEU A 84 -15.07 13.26 -14.60
N PRO A 85 -13.96 12.75 -14.06
CA PRO A 85 -13.20 11.69 -14.72
C PRO A 85 -14.11 10.50 -15.03
N GLN A 86 -13.77 9.72 -16.06
CA GLN A 86 -14.49 8.48 -16.35
C GLN A 86 -14.48 7.55 -15.13
N ALA A 87 -15.53 6.75 -14.94
CA ALA A 87 -15.70 5.89 -13.77
C ALA A 87 -14.45 5.03 -13.47
N GLY A 88 -13.81 4.47 -14.50
CA GLY A 88 -12.57 3.69 -14.32
C GLY A 88 -11.42 4.49 -13.71
N VAL A 89 -11.30 5.79 -13.99
CA VAL A 89 -10.29 6.68 -13.39
C VAL A 89 -10.64 7.00 -11.94
N VAL A 90 -11.93 7.13 -11.61
CA VAL A 90 -12.39 7.32 -10.22
C VAL A 90 -12.16 6.06 -9.40
N ASP A 91 -12.45 4.88 -9.95
CA ASP A 91 -12.21 3.59 -9.30
C ASP A 91 -10.71 3.36 -9.09
N GLU A 92 -9.88 3.66 -10.08
CA GLU A 92 -8.42 3.60 -9.94
C GLU A 92 -7.93 4.55 -8.84
N LEU A 93 -8.43 5.78 -8.79
CA LEU A 93 -8.09 6.74 -7.74
C LEU A 93 -8.56 6.30 -6.35
N LEU A 94 -9.77 5.73 -6.24
CA LEU A 94 -10.31 5.22 -4.98
C LEU A 94 -9.56 3.97 -4.52
N ASN A 95 -9.15 3.09 -5.43
CA ASN A 95 -8.32 1.92 -5.13
C ASN A 95 -6.92 2.34 -4.71
N GLN A 96 -6.32 3.31 -5.38
CA GLN A 96 -5.05 3.92 -4.97
C GLN A 96 -5.18 4.56 -3.59
N TRP A 97 -6.25 5.34 -3.33
CA TRP A 97 -6.50 5.97 -2.04
C TRP A 97 -6.77 4.96 -0.92
N ALA A 98 -7.54 3.90 -1.20
CA ALA A 98 -7.77 2.79 -0.29
C ALA A 98 -6.45 2.06 0.01
N GLY A 99 -5.65 1.72 -1.00
CA GLY A 99 -4.32 1.12 -0.85
C GLY A 99 -3.36 1.98 -0.02
N ILE A 100 -3.36 3.30 -0.25
CA ILE A 100 -2.61 4.28 0.55
C ILE A 100 -3.13 4.34 1.99
N ASN A 101 -4.42 4.09 2.24
CA ASN A 101 -5.05 4.09 3.57
C ASN A 101 -5.03 2.74 4.30
N LEU A 102 -4.80 1.62 3.61
CA LEU A 102 -4.69 0.31 4.23
C LEU A 102 -3.47 0.26 5.16
N SER A 103 -3.63 -0.46 6.27
CA SER A 103 -2.51 -0.88 7.12
C SER A 103 -1.99 -2.23 6.60
N ALA A 104 -0.70 -2.49 6.73
CA ALA A 104 -0.12 -3.74 6.25
C ALA A 104 -0.05 -4.81 7.35
N ARG A 105 0.14 -6.06 6.94
CA ARG A 105 0.59 -7.19 7.75
C ARG A 105 1.83 -7.76 7.06
N VAL A 106 3.00 -7.57 7.67
CA VAL A 106 4.30 -7.75 7.04
C VAL A 106 5.13 -8.78 7.78
N GLN A 107 5.75 -9.71 7.04
CA GLN A 107 6.75 -10.62 7.57
C GLN A 107 8.09 -10.31 6.92
N VAL A 108 9.08 -9.95 7.73
CA VAL A 108 10.41 -9.57 7.26
C VAL A 108 11.41 -10.65 7.67
N LEU A 109 12.11 -11.19 6.69
CA LEU A 109 13.26 -12.08 6.83
C LEU A 109 14.54 -11.26 6.68
N ILE A 110 15.40 -11.30 7.70
CA ILE A 110 16.68 -10.61 7.73
C ILE A 110 17.79 -11.64 7.72
N ASP A 111 18.62 -11.60 6.69
CA ASP A 111 19.81 -12.45 6.61
C ASP A 111 20.82 -12.05 7.69
N VAL A 112 21.25 -13.02 8.48
CA VAL A 112 22.31 -12.87 9.48
C VAL A 112 23.43 -13.88 9.27
N SER A 113 23.63 -14.35 8.03
CA SER A 113 24.74 -15.21 7.63
C SER A 113 26.10 -14.52 7.73
N GLY A 114 27.18 -15.29 7.61
CA GLY A 114 28.55 -14.81 7.73
C GLY A 114 28.92 -13.76 6.69
N SER A 115 28.36 -13.83 5.48
CA SER A 115 28.56 -12.86 4.40
C SER A 115 28.08 -11.46 4.78
N MET A 116 27.13 -11.36 5.71
CA MET A 116 26.64 -10.08 6.23
C MET A 116 27.69 -9.32 7.06
N ASN A 117 28.82 -9.94 7.42
CA ASN A 117 29.99 -9.27 7.99
C ASN A 117 30.84 -8.52 6.96
N ALA A 118 30.62 -8.73 5.66
CA ALA A 118 31.40 -8.08 4.62
C ALA A 118 31.23 -6.56 4.66
N GLN A 119 32.34 -5.82 4.50
CA GLN A 119 32.31 -4.36 4.38
C GLN A 119 31.63 -3.94 3.08
N VAL A 120 30.87 -2.85 3.13
CA VAL A 120 30.23 -2.28 1.94
C VAL A 120 31.15 -1.19 1.37
N PRO A 121 31.67 -1.35 0.13
CA PRO A 121 32.55 -0.39 -0.50
C PRO A 121 31.97 1.03 -0.50
N GLY A 122 32.80 2.02 -0.14
CA GLY A 122 32.36 3.42 -0.06
C GLY A 122 31.65 3.80 1.25
N THR A 123 31.53 2.88 2.22
CA THR A 123 30.98 3.15 3.55
C THR A 123 31.89 2.61 4.65
N ALA A 124 31.72 3.08 5.88
CA ALA A 124 32.38 2.51 7.06
C ALA A 124 31.61 1.32 7.68
N LEU A 125 30.49 0.90 7.06
CA LEU A 125 29.57 -0.08 7.59
C LEU A 125 29.74 -1.44 6.90
N ASN A 126 29.45 -2.51 7.63
CA ASN A 126 29.22 -3.82 7.03
C ASN A 126 27.75 -4.02 6.62
N ARG A 127 27.47 -5.06 5.83
CA ARG A 127 26.11 -5.36 5.32
C ARG A 127 25.08 -5.54 6.45
N MET A 128 25.48 -6.15 7.57
CA MET A 128 24.60 -6.32 8.74
C MET A 128 24.20 -4.98 9.36
N GLN A 129 25.18 -4.10 9.64
CA GLN A 129 24.92 -2.76 10.17
C GLN A 129 24.03 -1.97 9.22
N LEU A 130 24.29 -2.09 7.91
CA LEU A 130 23.48 -1.50 6.87
C LEU A 130 22.01 -1.94 6.93
N THR A 131 21.81 -3.24 7.08
CA THR A 131 20.50 -3.88 7.15
C THR A 131 19.75 -3.47 8.40
N VAL A 132 20.44 -3.38 9.54
CA VAL A 132 19.87 -2.88 10.80
C VAL A 132 19.40 -1.44 10.66
N GLU A 133 20.23 -0.54 10.11
CA GLU A 133 19.84 0.85 9.90
C GLU A 133 18.63 0.96 8.96
N ALA A 134 18.66 0.19 7.87
CA ALA A 134 17.59 0.20 6.88
C ALA A 134 16.27 -0.33 7.47
N THR A 135 16.34 -1.38 8.29
CA THR A 135 15.19 -1.95 9.01
C THR A 135 14.62 -0.97 10.03
N GLN A 136 15.47 -0.28 10.80
CA GLN A 136 15.04 0.75 11.75
C GLN A 136 14.37 1.93 11.06
N LYS A 137 14.90 2.38 9.90
CA LYS A 137 14.27 3.41 9.08
C LYS A 137 12.91 2.95 8.56
N ALA A 138 12.84 1.75 7.97
CA ALA A 138 11.61 1.18 7.46
C ALA A 138 10.52 1.06 8.55
N LEU A 139 10.89 0.66 9.77
CA LEU A 139 9.95 0.58 10.90
C LEU A 139 9.25 1.92 11.18
N ARG A 140 9.94 3.05 10.98
CA ARG A 140 9.38 4.39 11.19
C ARG A 140 8.56 4.91 10.01
N LEU A 141 8.71 4.31 8.83
CA LEU A 141 7.95 4.67 7.62
C LEU A 141 6.59 3.98 7.58
N PHE A 142 6.48 2.79 8.18
CA PHE A 142 5.20 2.11 8.31
C PHE A 142 4.23 2.90 9.18
N LYS A 143 2.94 2.79 8.85
CA LYS A 143 1.88 3.31 9.71
C LYS A 143 1.94 2.65 11.10
N PRO A 144 1.59 3.39 12.17
CA PRO A 144 1.53 2.82 13.53
C PRO A 144 0.66 1.55 13.65
N ALA A 145 -0.39 1.44 12.84
CA ALA A 145 -1.33 0.31 12.81
C ALA A 145 -0.90 -0.86 11.91
N THR A 146 0.19 -0.74 11.15
CA THR A 146 0.78 -1.86 10.41
C THR A 146 1.21 -2.92 11.41
N GLN A 147 0.84 -4.18 11.14
CA GLN A 147 1.33 -5.34 11.87
C GLN A 147 2.60 -5.87 11.22
N LEU A 148 3.60 -6.20 12.03
CA LEU A 148 4.90 -6.61 11.55
C LEU A 148 5.48 -7.70 12.45
N ARG A 149 6.09 -8.71 11.83
CA ARG A 149 6.97 -9.71 12.43
C ARG A 149 8.33 -9.63 11.73
N MET A 150 9.42 -9.70 12.49
CA MET A 150 10.78 -9.80 11.96
C MET A 150 11.42 -11.11 12.42
N LEU A 151 11.99 -11.85 11.47
CA LEU A 151 12.75 -13.06 11.70
C LEU A 151 14.17 -12.87 11.18
N ALA A 152 15.16 -13.37 11.90
CA ALA A 152 16.52 -13.49 11.42
C ALA A 152 16.73 -14.89 10.85
N PHE A 153 17.44 -15.03 9.73
CA PHE A 153 17.72 -16.33 9.14
C PHE A 153 19.21 -16.52 8.78
N SER A 154 19.68 -17.76 8.89
CA SER A 154 21.01 -18.29 8.59
C SER A 154 20.96 -19.80 8.88
N THR A 155 21.88 -20.61 8.33
CA THR A 155 21.90 -22.05 8.57
C THR A 155 21.96 -22.39 10.07
N LYS A 156 21.11 -23.31 10.53
CA LYS A 156 21.10 -23.91 11.89
C LYS A 156 20.99 -22.88 13.03
N LEU A 157 20.14 -21.86 12.87
CA LEU A 157 19.93 -20.84 13.90
C LEU A 157 19.14 -21.32 15.12
N ASP A 158 18.24 -22.28 14.96
CA ASP A 158 17.41 -22.84 16.04
C ASP A 158 17.18 -24.34 15.82
N GLY A 159 18.18 -25.14 16.20
CA GLY A 159 18.18 -26.59 15.94
C GLY A 159 18.23 -26.87 14.44
N ASP A 160 17.18 -27.52 13.92
CA ASP A 160 17.01 -27.83 12.50
C ASP A 160 16.38 -26.66 11.71
N LYS A 161 16.05 -25.53 12.36
CA LYS A 161 15.48 -24.36 11.69
C LYS A 161 16.56 -23.34 11.35
N ASP A 162 16.47 -22.80 10.15
CA ASP A 162 17.37 -21.76 9.67
C ASP A 162 16.90 -20.35 10.00
N TYR A 163 15.92 -20.19 10.88
CA TYR A 163 15.41 -18.87 11.27
C TYR A 163 14.95 -18.81 12.73
N ARG A 164 14.99 -17.61 13.30
CA ARG A 164 14.48 -17.29 14.64
C ARG A 164 13.69 -15.98 14.64
N GLU A 165 12.64 -15.91 15.44
CA GLU A 165 11.85 -14.68 15.59
C GLU A 165 12.63 -13.64 16.43
N ILE A 166 12.72 -12.41 15.91
CA ILE A 166 13.35 -11.26 16.59
C ILE A 166 12.29 -10.34 17.16
N LEU A 167 11.27 -10.05 16.36
CA LEU A 167 10.10 -9.29 16.77
C LEU A 167 8.85 -10.11 16.46
N PRO A 168 7.98 -10.38 17.44
CA PRO A 168 6.73 -11.09 17.21
C PRO A 168 5.78 -10.26 16.36
N MET A 169 4.73 -10.89 15.84
CA MET A 169 3.68 -10.16 15.13
C MET A 169 2.96 -9.19 16.08
N ALA A 170 3.20 -7.89 15.89
CA ALA A 170 2.57 -6.82 16.66
C ALA A 170 2.50 -5.54 15.82
N SER A 171 1.76 -4.53 16.27
CA SER A 171 1.71 -3.26 15.55
C SER A 171 3.04 -2.52 15.63
N VAL A 172 3.35 -1.70 14.62
CA VAL A 172 4.53 -0.83 14.62
C VAL A 172 4.54 0.08 15.85
N ALA A 173 3.38 0.59 16.28
CA ALA A 173 3.26 1.38 17.50
C ALA A 173 3.73 0.58 18.73
N GLN A 174 3.31 -0.68 18.85
CA GLN A 174 3.71 -1.57 19.95
C GLN A 174 5.21 -1.90 19.90
N HIS A 175 5.75 -2.14 18.71
CA HIS A 175 7.19 -2.37 18.52
C HIS A 175 8.04 -1.18 18.94
N LEU A 176 7.66 0.02 18.50
CA LEU A 176 8.36 1.25 18.87
C LEU A 176 8.28 1.51 20.39
N ALA A 177 7.11 1.34 21.00
CA ALA A 177 6.94 1.45 22.45
C ALA A 177 7.72 0.38 23.23
N GLY A 178 7.92 -0.81 22.64
CA GLY A 178 8.62 -1.94 23.24
C GLY A 178 10.13 -1.99 23.00
N GLY A 179 10.73 -0.92 22.46
CA GLY A 179 12.17 -0.82 22.23
C GLY A 179 12.69 -1.68 21.07
N ALA A 180 11.89 -1.86 20.01
CA ALA A 180 12.32 -2.58 18.82
C ALA A 180 13.61 -2.01 18.19
N PRO A 181 13.83 -0.68 18.08
CA PRO A 181 15.09 -0.15 17.54
C PRO A 181 16.32 -0.64 18.31
N GLU A 182 16.26 -0.67 19.65
CA GLU A 182 17.35 -1.11 20.52
C GLU A 182 17.61 -2.62 20.37
N LYS A 183 16.55 -3.43 20.24
CA LYS A 183 16.67 -4.87 19.95
C LYS A 183 17.33 -5.13 18.59
N LEU A 184 16.92 -4.38 17.57
CA LEU A 184 17.49 -4.49 16.22
C LEU A 184 18.97 -4.08 16.20
N ALA A 185 19.37 -3.08 16.99
CA ALA A 185 20.76 -2.66 17.11
C ALA A 185 21.70 -3.75 17.68
N GLN A 186 21.14 -4.76 18.34
CA GLN A 186 21.88 -5.89 18.89
C GLN A 186 22.05 -7.05 17.90
N LEU A 187 21.37 -6.99 16.73
CA LEU A 187 21.52 -8.02 15.70
C LEU A 187 22.95 -8.02 15.16
N LYS A 188 23.52 -9.22 15.07
CA LYS A 188 24.85 -9.47 14.53
C LYS A 188 24.78 -10.64 13.56
N ALA A 189 25.62 -10.57 12.54
CA ALA A 189 25.86 -11.67 11.63
C ALA A 189 26.55 -12.84 12.36
N THR A 190 26.24 -14.05 11.93
CA THR A 190 26.77 -15.30 12.47
C THR A 190 28.01 -15.65 11.66
N ALA A 191 29.20 -15.52 12.24
CA ALA A 191 30.46 -15.61 11.51
C ALA A 191 30.63 -16.89 10.67
N ASP A 192 30.14 -18.03 11.19
CA ASP A 192 30.26 -19.35 10.54
C ASP A 192 28.91 -19.85 9.97
N GLY A 193 27.90 -19.00 9.89
CA GLY A 193 26.57 -19.35 9.39
C GLY A 193 26.46 -19.16 7.88
N GLY A 194 26.01 -20.18 7.17
CA GLY A 194 25.61 -20.06 5.75
C GLY A 194 24.24 -19.39 5.59
N THR A 195 23.83 -19.23 4.35
CA THR A 195 22.57 -18.58 3.97
C THR A 195 21.49 -19.62 3.63
N GLY A 196 20.61 -19.93 4.59
CA GLY A 196 19.43 -20.80 4.43
C GLY A 196 18.22 -20.04 3.88
N LEU A 197 18.38 -19.42 2.70
CA LEU A 197 17.41 -18.51 2.09
C LEU A 197 16.12 -19.22 1.70
N TYR A 198 16.21 -20.36 1.01
CA TYR A 198 15.05 -20.94 0.35
C TYR A 198 14.01 -21.50 1.34
N ASP A 199 14.46 -22.26 2.34
CA ASP A 199 13.55 -22.81 3.37
C ASP A 199 12.93 -21.70 4.23
N SER A 200 13.74 -20.72 4.61
CA SER A 200 13.28 -19.56 5.39
C SER A 200 12.21 -18.77 4.65
N VAL A 201 12.38 -18.55 3.34
CA VAL A 201 11.38 -17.91 2.48
C VAL A 201 10.11 -18.78 2.41
N LEU A 202 10.24 -20.09 2.16
CA LEU A 202 9.08 -20.97 2.02
C LEU A 202 8.24 -21.03 3.31
N ASP A 203 8.89 -21.20 4.46
CA ASP A 203 8.20 -21.32 5.76
C ASP A 203 7.56 -20.01 6.19
N THR A 204 8.23 -18.88 5.94
CA THR A 204 7.65 -17.55 6.16
C THR A 204 6.47 -17.33 5.23
N TYR A 205 6.57 -17.70 3.95
CA TYR A 205 5.48 -17.55 3.00
C TYR A 205 4.27 -18.42 3.36
N ARG A 206 4.49 -19.67 3.78
CA ARG A 206 3.43 -20.55 4.32
C ARG A 206 2.76 -19.94 5.54
N THR A 207 3.54 -19.32 6.43
CA THR A 207 3.02 -18.61 7.60
C THR A 207 2.19 -17.39 7.19
N ALA A 208 2.65 -16.59 6.24
CA ALA A 208 1.91 -15.47 5.67
C ALA A 208 0.60 -15.90 5.02
N ARG A 209 0.58 -17.04 4.32
CA ARG A 209 -0.63 -17.60 3.73
C ARG A 209 -1.65 -18.03 4.79
N ARG A 210 -1.20 -18.67 5.88
CA ARG A 210 -2.07 -19.06 7.01
C ARG A 210 -2.63 -17.86 7.77
N GLU A 211 -1.79 -16.85 7.97
CA GLU A 211 -2.11 -15.64 8.75
C GLU A 211 -2.58 -14.46 7.88
N TRP A 212 -2.99 -14.71 6.63
CA TRP A 212 -3.44 -13.64 5.74
C TRP A 212 -4.70 -12.96 6.30
N GLU A 213 -4.70 -11.63 6.32
CA GLU A 213 -5.78 -10.83 6.91
C GLU A 213 -6.52 -10.00 5.84
N PRO A 214 -7.85 -10.11 5.70
CA PRO A 214 -8.63 -9.28 4.79
C PRO A 214 -8.60 -7.80 5.20
N GLY A 215 -8.64 -6.89 4.23
CA GLY A 215 -8.60 -5.46 4.50
C GLY A 215 -7.22 -4.96 4.96
N ARG A 216 -6.16 -5.72 4.68
CA ARG A 216 -4.76 -5.32 4.86
C ARG A 216 -3.91 -5.72 3.65
N LEU A 217 -2.84 -4.98 3.44
CA LEU A 217 -1.77 -5.42 2.53
C LEU A 217 -0.98 -6.53 3.21
N ASN A 218 -0.93 -7.73 2.64
CA ASN A 218 -0.21 -8.87 3.22
C ASN A 218 1.10 -9.06 2.45
N LEU A 219 2.25 -8.95 3.12
CA LEU A 219 3.57 -8.86 2.47
C LEU A 219 4.60 -9.79 3.11
N VAL A 220 5.47 -10.36 2.29
CA VAL A 220 6.71 -10.99 2.75
C VAL A 220 7.88 -10.19 2.17
N ILE A 221 8.84 -9.81 3.00
CA ILE A 221 10.05 -9.08 2.59
C ILE A 221 11.25 -9.93 3.00
N VAL A 222 12.20 -10.12 2.10
CA VAL A 222 13.49 -10.77 2.39
C VAL A 222 14.63 -9.80 2.13
N MET A 223 15.51 -9.64 3.12
CA MET A 223 16.70 -8.79 3.06
C MET A 223 17.93 -9.67 3.16
N THR A 224 18.73 -9.73 2.09
CA THR A 224 19.86 -10.67 1.95
C THR A 224 20.86 -10.14 0.92
N ASP A 225 22.06 -10.71 0.87
CA ASP A 225 22.97 -10.55 -0.27
C ASP A 225 22.76 -11.61 -1.37
N GLY A 226 21.78 -12.49 -1.20
CA GLY A 226 21.02 -13.07 -2.32
C GLY A 226 21.39 -14.49 -2.73
N ARG A 227 22.47 -15.09 -2.21
CA ARG A 227 22.84 -16.47 -2.60
C ARG A 227 22.49 -17.45 -1.49
N ASN A 228 21.73 -18.49 -1.85
CA ASN A 228 21.52 -19.62 -0.94
C ASN A 228 22.80 -20.46 -0.87
N GLU A 229 23.32 -20.67 0.33
CA GLU A 229 24.57 -21.40 0.58
C GLU A 229 24.35 -22.66 1.40
N ASP A 230 23.09 -23.00 1.70
CA ASP A 230 22.75 -24.22 2.43
C ASP A 230 22.62 -25.44 1.51
N PRO A 231 23.52 -26.44 1.60
CA PRO A 231 23.45 -27.65 0.80
C PRO A 231 22.32 -28.61 1.21
N HIS A 232 21.69 -28.40 2.38
CA HIS A 232 20.55 -29.20 2.85
C HIS A 232 19.20 -28.57 2.50
N SER A 233 19.22 -27.39 1.88
CA SER A 233 18.02 -26.65 1.52
C SER A 233 17.32 -27.21 0.28
N ILE A 234 16.01 -26.92 0.15
CA ILE A 234 15.27 -27.22 -1.08
C ILE A 234 15.94 -26.57 -2.30
N SER A 235 15.73 -27.14 -3.49
CA SER A 235 16.22 -26.48 -4.70
C SER A 235 15.41 -25.21 -5.00
N ARG A 236 16.02 -24.24 -5.71
CA ARG A 236 15.29 -23.07 -6.22
C ARG A 236 14.07 -23.46 -7.04
N ALA A 237 14.18 -24.51 -7.86
CA ALA A 237 13.07 -25.00 -8.67
C ALA A 237 11.90 -25.49 -7.81
N ASP A 238 12.21 -26.22 -6.73
CA ASP A 238 11.19 -26.69 -5.78
C ASP A 238 10.57 -25.53 -5.00
N LEU A 239 11.37 -24.55 -4.57
CA LEU A 239 10.86 -23.33 -3.94
C LEU A 239 9.86 -22.62 -4.85
N LEU A 240 10.22 -22.36 -6.11
CA LEU A 240 9.34 -21.69 -7.07
C LEU A 240 8.06 -22.49 -7.31
N ALA A 241 8.17 -23.83 -7.39
CA ALA A 241 7.01 -24.70 -7.53
C ALA A 241 6.07 -24.64 -6.30
N GLU A 242 6.64 -24.63 -5.09
CA GLU A 242 5.87 -24.50 -3.86
C GLU A 242 5.22 -23.10 -3.72
N LEU A 243 5.95 -22.03 -4.02
CA LEU A 243 5.42 -20.66 -4.03
C LEU A 243 4.27 -20.51 -5.04
N ALA A 244 4.38 -21.14 -6.22
CA ALA A 244 3.33 -21.16 -7.22
C ALA A 244 2.06 -21.86 -6.71
N LYS A 245 2.19 -23.00 -6.02
CA LYS A 245 1.05 -23.71 -5.40
C LYS A 245 0.38 -22.89 -4.30
N LEU A 246 1.14 -22.04 -3.62
CA LEU A 246 0.64 -21.17 -2.55
C LEU A 246 0.02 -19.87 -3.08
N GLN A 247 0.03 -19.59 -4.39
CA GLN A 247 -0.63 -18.41 -4.95
C GLN A 247 -2.15 -18.51 -4.90
N ASP A 248 -2.79 -17.41 -4.50
CA ASP A 248 -4.24 -17.23 -4.58
C ASP A 248 -4.52 -15.80 -5.07
N PRO A 249 -5.03 -15.62 -6.31
CA PRO A 249 -5.32 -14.29 -6.85
C PRO A 249 -6.29 -13.46 -6.01
N ARG A 250 -7.15 -14.11 -5.21
CA ARG A 250 -8.10 -13.41 -4.32
C ARG A 250 -7.47 -13.00 -2.98
N ARG A 251 -6.29 -13.55 -2.67
CA ARG A 251 -5.54 -13.31 -1.43
C ARG A 251 -4.07 -13.09 -1.79
N PRO A 252 -3.70 -12.02 -2.51
CA PRO A 252 -2.31 -11.83 -2.94
C PRO A 252 -1.37 -11.66 -1.75
N ILE A 253 -0.16 -12.23 -1.86
CA ILE A 253 0.96 -12.01 -0.94
C ILE A 253 2.23 -11.86 -1.79
N PRO A 254 2.62 -10.64 -2.19
CA PRO A 254 3.86 -10.46 -2.92
C PRO A 254 5.07 -10.66 -1.99
N LEU A 255 6.08 -11.33 -2.53
CA LEU A 255 7.42 -11.46 -1.95
C LEU A 255 8.29 -10.32 -2.50
N ILE A 256 8.86 -9.50 -1.62
CA ILE A 256 9.77 -8.42 -1.99
C ILE A 256 11.19 -8.79 -1.58
N GLY A 257 12.11 -8.76 -2.54
CA GLY A 257 13.54 -9.00 -2.30
C GLY A 257 14.31 -7.69 -2.15
N VAL A 258 15.14 -7.58 -1.13
CA VAL A 258 16.03 -6.44 -0.89
C VAL A 258 17.47 -6.95 -0.83
N GLY A 259 18.20 -6.74 -1.92
CA GLY A 259 19.61 -7.03 -2.06
C GLY A 259 20.48 -6.01 -1.31
N ILE A 260 21.34 -6.49 -0.42
CA ILE A 260 22.20 -5.65 0.42
C ILE A 260 23.65 -5.66 -0.09
N GLY A 261 24.15 -4.49 -0.47
CA GLY A 261 25.52 -4.31 -0.94
C GLY A 261 25.72 -4.60 -2.43
N PRO A 262 26.94 -4.41 -2.94
CA PRO A 262 27.22 -4.47 -4.39
C PRO A 262 27.21 -5.89 -4.95
N ASP A 263 27.47 -6.89 -4.12
CA ASP A 263 27.52 -8.31 -4.53
C ASP A 263 26.16 -9.00 -4.42
N ALA A 264 25.09 -8.22 -4.16
CA ALA A 264 23.76 -8.77 -4.03
C ALA A 264 23.30 -9.41 -5.35
N ASP A 265 22.87 -10.68 -5.29
CA ASP A 265 22.42 -11.41 -6.47
C ASP A 265 21.00 -10.98 -6.89
N LYS A 266 20.90 -9.85 -7.59
CA LYS A 266 19.63 -9.34 -8.11
C LYS A 266 18.92 -10.34 -9.03
N PRO A 267 19.60 -10.99 -10.01
CA PRO A 267 18.95 -11.99 -10.85
C PRO A 267 18.29 -13.12 -10.05
N GLU A 268 18.93 -13.59 -8.98
CA GLU A 268 18.36 -14.59 -8.08
C GLU A 268 17.10 -14.06 -7.38
N LEU A 269 17.18 -12.87 -6.77
CA LEU A 269 16.04 -12.26 -6.09
C LEU A 269 14.88 -11.95 -7.04
N ASP A 270 15.15 -11.51 -8.28
CA ASP A 270 14.13 -11.27 -9.30
C ASP A 270 13.38 -12.57 -9.63
N GLN A 271 14.08 -13.70 -9.76
CA GLN A 271 13.46 -15.00 -10.03
C GLN A 271 12.57 -15.45 -8.89
N LEU A 272 13.03 -15.30 -7.64
CA LEU A 272 12.25 -15.66 -6.45
C LEU A 272 10.98 -14.83 -6.30
N THR A 273 11.11 -13.51 -6.48
CA THR A 273 10.01 -12.57 -6.24
C THR A 273 8.94 -12.63 -7.34
N ALA A 274 9.34 -12.88 -8.59
CA ALA A 274 8.43 -13.00 -9.73
C ALA A 274 7.37 -14.11 -9.57
N ALA A 275 7.69 -15.20 -8.86
CA ALA A 275 6.75 -16.30 -8.60
C ALA A 275 5.49 -15.90 -7.79
N THR A 276 5.53 -14.72 -7.17
CA THR A 276 4.47 -14.22 -6.27
C THR A 276 3.87 -12.88 -6.74
N GLY A 277 4.24 -12.42 -7.94
CA GLY A 277 3.91 -11.07 -8.41
C GLY A 277 4.66 -9.94 -7.68
N GLY A 278 5.74 -10.28 -6.97
CA GLY A 278 6.59 -9.34 -6.25
C GLY A 278 7.78 -8.85 -7.08
N GLN A 279 8.74 -8.21 -6.41
CA GLN A 279 9.95 -7.68 -7.05
C GLN A 279 11.18 -7.66 -6.17
N ALA A 280 12.35 -7.62 -6.79
CA ALA A 280 13.60 -7.38 -6.11
C ALA A 280 14.18 -5.99 -6.39
N PHE A 281 14.80 -5.44 -5.36
CA PHE A 281 15.51 -4.18 -5.38
C PHE A 281 16.90 -4.40 -4.83
N VAL A 282 17.91 -3.77 -5.40
CA VAL A 282 19.25 -3.71 -4.81
C VAL A 282 19.43 -2.32 -4.26
N ALA A 283 19.83 -2.22 -3.00
CA ALA A 283 20.21 -0.97 -2.38
C ALA A 283 21.74 -0.83 -2.45
N PRO A 284 22.29 -0.13 -3.46
CA PRO A 284 23.70 0.28 -3.43
C PRO A 284 23.92 1.37 -2.36
N ASP A 285 22.85 2.10 -1.99
CA ASP A 285 22.83 3.11 -0.96
C ASP A 285 21.60 2.88 -0.03
N PRO A 286 21.80 2.63 1.27
CA PRO A 286 20.73 2.37 2.25
C PRO A 286 19.79 3.55 2.44
N ALA A 287 20.21 4.76 2.05
CA ALA A 287 19.36 5.94 2.09
C ALA A 287 18.14 5.81 1.15
N LYS A 288 18.22 4.93 0.14
CA LYS A 288 17.16 4.70 -0.86
C LYS A 288 16.20 3.56 -0.53
N ILE A 289 16.30 2.93 0.64
CA ILE A 289 15.37 1.86 1.02
C ILE A 289 13.93 2.39 1.16
N THR A 290 13.78 3.68 1.45
CA THR A 290 12.50 4.40 1.45
C THR A 290 11.84 4.36 0.06
N ASP A 291 12.62 4.57 -1.01
CA ASP A 291 12.12 4.56 -2.39
C ASP A 291 11.72 3.14 -2.83
N VAL A 292 12.45 2.12 -2.37
CA VAL A 292 12.12 0.70 -2.56
C VAL A 292 10.78 0.38 -1.90
N PHE A 293 10.62 0.81 -0.65
CA PHE A 293 9.41 0.59 0.12
C PHE A 293 8.19 1.29 -0.50
N PHE A 294 8.31 2.56 -0.88
CA PHE A 294 7.24 3.28 -1.59
C PHE A 294 6.97 2.72 -2.98
N GLY A 295 8.00 2.33 -3.74
CA GLY A 295 7.84 1.73 -5.06
C GLY A 295 7.08 0.40 -5.04
N ALA A 296 7.29 -0.41 -3.99
CA ALA A 296 6.53 -1.65 -3.78
C ALA A 296 5.07 -1.36 -3.39
N LEU A 297 4.83 -0.44 -2.44
CA LEU A 297 3.47 -0.08 -2.00
C LEU A 297 2.63 0.58 -3.09
N SER A 298 3.20 1.52 -3.85
CA SER A 298 2.49 2.25 -4.90
C SER A 298 1.94 1.34 -5.99
N ARG A 299 2.57 0.19 -6.24
CA ARG A 299 2.08 -0.77 -7.24
C ARG A 299 1.06 -1.76 -6.72
N ILE A 300 1.15 -2.12 -5.44
CA ILE A 300 0.12 -2.94 -4.80
C ILE A 300 -1.19 -2.14 -4.66
N ALA A 301 -1.09 -0.81 -4.54
CA ALA A 301 -2.25 0.09 -4.54
C ALA A 301 -2.75 0.46 -5.96
N GLY A 302 -1.95 0.21 -7.00
CA GLY A 302 -2.22 0.66 -8.38
C GLY A 302 -2.38 -0.45 -9.42
N GLY A 303 -2.47 -1.72 -9.00
CA GLY A 303 -2.75 -2.88 -9.84
C GLY A 303 -3.99 -3.62 -9.34
#